data_AF-I1LTK4-F1
#
_entry.id   AF-I1LTK4-F1
#
_cell.length_a   1.000
_cell.length_b   1.000
_cell.length_c   1.000
_cell.angle_alpha   90.00
_cell.angle_beta   90.00
_cell.angle_gamma   90.00
#
_symmetry.space_group_name_H-M   'P 1'
#
loop_
_entity.id
_entity.type
_entity.pdbx_description
1 polymer ?
#
loop_
_entity_poly.entity_id
_entity_poly.type
_entity_poly.pdbx_seq_one_letter_code
_entity_poly.pdbx_strand_id
1 'polypeptide(L)'
;MHRNSLKRSNDSTRIIITAIMGIAFGFFIGISISSVHLTKPVGNSFDVPVAESEIDRFSAEVNRSPAVIDESSGTKNLETLGSIRLPKIFVASNPRGAESLPPGIVVSESDFYLRRLWGEPSEDLKKKPKYLVTFTVGYEQRHNINATVKKFSDDFAILLFHYDGRTSEWDQFEWSRNAIHVSARKQTKWWYAKRFLHPDIVSAYEYIFIWDEDLGVEHFNADKYIHLVKKYGLEISQPGLEPNNGLTWEMTKRRGDKEVHMVTEEKPGWCSDPHLPPCAAFVEIMAPVFSREAWRCVWHMIQNDLVHGWGLDFALRRCVEPAHEKIGVIDSQWIVHQVIPSLGNQGESDKGKMPWDSVRARCKSEWAQFQLRVTNADKSYLEGHKRNGKD
;
A
#
# COMPACT_ATOMS: atom_id res chain seq x y z
N MET A 1 -64.71 8.98 36.42
CA MET A 1 -63.28 8.96 36.83
C MET A 1 -62.62 7.85 36.03
N HIS A 2 -61.69 8.02 35.09
CA HIS A 2 -60.54 8.88 34.98
C HIS A 2 -60.41 9.43 33.55
N ARG A 3 -60.20 10.74 33.41
CA ARG A 3 -59.53 11.35 32.26
C ARG A 3 -58.04 11.01 32.39
N ASN A 4 -57.49 10.17 31.51
CA ASN A 4 -56.04 10.10 31.31
C ASN A 4 -55.72 10.76 29.97
N SER A 5 -55.32 12.02 30.07
CA SER A 5 -54.76 12.78 28.97
C SER A 5 -53.46 12.14 28.50
N LEU A 6 -53.38 11.93 27.19
CA LEU A 6 -52.16 11.67 26.44
C LEU A 6 -51.05 12.66 26.83
N LYS A 7 -50.09 12.21 27.62
CA LYS A 7 -48.81 12.89 27.80
C LYS A 7 -47.92 12.48 26.63
N ARG A 8 -48.08 13.16 25.49
CA ARG A 8 -47.23 12.96 24.31
C ARG A 8 -45.82 13.44 24.69
N SER A 9 -44.87 12.50 24.71
CA SER A 9 -43.50 12.69 25.20
C SER A 9 -42.75 13.76 24.40
N ASN A 10 -41.99 14.60 25.12
CA ASN A 10 -41.11 15.65 24.59
C ASN A 10 -39.98 15.11 23.69
N ASP A 11 -39.75 13.78 23.66
CA ASP A 11 -38.66 13.17 22.90
C ASP A 11 -38.87 13.22 21.39
N SER A 12 -40.11 13.03 20.91
CA SER A 12 -40.39 13.11 19.47
C SER A 12 -40.13 14.51 18.93
N THR A 13 -40.45 15.56 19.70
CA THR A 13 -40.20 16.95 19.30
C THR A 13 -38.69 17.25 19.25
N ARG A 14 -37.90 16.73 20.19
CA ARG A 14 -36.43 16.87 20.16
C ARG A 14 -35.80 16.19 18.95
N ILE A 15 -36.25 14.98 18.61
CA ILE A 15 -35.71 14.24 17.45
C ILE A 15 -36.01 14.98 16.14
N ILE A 16 -37.22 15.50 15.98
CA ILE A 16 -37.63 16.27 14.79
C ILE A 16 -36.81 17.55 14.68
N ILE A 17 -36.61 18.30 15.78
CA ILE A 17 -35.79 19.53 15.78
C ILE A 17 -34.33 19.20 15.42
N THR A 18 -33.77 18.11 15.94
CA THR A 18 -32.38 17.72 15.68
C THR A 18 -32.18 17.31 14.21
N ALA A 19 -33.14 16.60 13.62
CA ALA A 19 -33.12 16.24 12.21
C ALA A 19 -33.24 17.47 11.29
N ILE A 20 -34.13 18.42 11.61
CA ILE A 20 -34.28 19.66 10.83
C ILE A 20 -33.01 20.51 10.91
N MET A 21 -32.40 20.64 12.09
CA MET A 21 -31.13 21.36 12.27
C MET A 21 -29.99 20.68 11.49
N GLY A 22 -29.92 19.34 11.46
CA GLY A 22 -28.94 18.59 10.69
C GLY A 22 -29.09 18.77 9.18
N ILE A 23 -30.34 18.75 8.67
CA ILE A 23 -30.62 19.01 7.25
C ILE A 23 -30.30 20.45 6.88
N ALA A 24 -30.68 21.44 7.71
CA ALA A 24 -30.35 22.83 7.46
C ALA A 24 -28.84 23.07 7.48
N PHE A 25 -28.11 22.52 8.46
CA PHE A 25 -26.66 22.64 8.54
C PHE A 25 -25.95 21.95 7.36
N GLY A 26 -26.44 20.77 6.94
CA GLY A 26 -25.96 20.08 5.74
C GLY A 26 -26.25 20.85 4.44
N PHE A 27 -27.39 21.53 4.35
CA PHE A 27 -27.76 22.35 3.19
C PHE A 27 -26.96 23.66 3.14
N PHE A 28 -26.67 24.29 4.29
CA PHE A 28 -25.81 25.49 4.33
C PHE A 28 -24.35 25.15 4.01
N ILE A 29 -23.82 24.01 4.46
CA ILE A 29 -22.49 23.55 4.00
C ILE A 29 -22.56 23.19 2.51
N GLY A 30 -23.60 22.48 2.07
CA GLY A 30 -23.77 22.02 0.70
C GLY A 30 -23.93 23.13 -0.34
N ILE A 31 -24.56 24.26 0.00
CA ILE A 31 -24.70 25.43 -0.89
C ILE A 31 -23.49 26.38 -0.77
N SER A 32 -22.78 26.36 0.36
CA SER A 32 -21.51 27.09 0.48
C SER A 32 -20.39 26.46 -0.36
N ILE A 33 -20.58 25.22 -0.82
CA ILE A 33 -19.89 24.73 -2.01
C ILE A 33 -20.57 25.36 -3.22
N SER A 34 -20.42 26.68 -3.35
CA SER A 34 -20.49 27.31 -4.66
C SER A 34 -19.66 26.43 -5.56
N SER A 35 -20.28 25.94 -6.63
CA SER A 35 -19.62 25.42 -7.79
C SER A 35 -18.61 26.48 -8.23
N VAL A 36 -17.44 26.47 -7.60
CA VAL A 36 -16.23 27.07 -8.10
C VAL A 36 -16.14 26.37 -9.44
N HIS A 37 -16.50 27.14 -10.47
CA HIS A 37 -16.30 26.80 -11.83
C HIS A 37 -15.02 26.00 -11.87
N LEU A 38 -15.13 24.75 -12.31
CA LEU A 38 -14.00 23.97 -12.75
C LEU A 38 -13.42 24.79 -13.91
N THR A 39 -12.66 25.84 -13.58
CA THR A 39 -11.75 26.48 -14.48
C THR A 39 -10.81 25.34 -14.78
N LYS A 40 -11.08 24.66 -15.91
CA LYS A 40 -10.05 23.97 -16.67
C LYS A 40 -8.81 24.82 -16.50
N PRO A 41 -7.69 24.28 -16.00
CA PRO A 41 -6.47 25.06 -15.92
C PRO A 41 -6.26 25.56 -17.34
N VAL A 42 -6.56 26.85 -17.54
CA VAL A 42 -6.21 27.55 -18.75
C VAL A 42 -4.71 27.52 -18.65
N GLY A 43 -4.12 26.61 -19.42
CA GLY A 43 -2.69 26.49 -19.62
C GLY A 43 -2.21 27.76 -20.30
N ASN A 44 -2.26 28.87 -19.58
CA ASN A 44 -1.40 29.99 -19.83
C ASN A 44 -0.12 29.62 -19.10
N SER A 45 0.74 28.90 -19.83
CA SER A 45 2.17 28.88 -19.56
C SER A 45 2.59 30.34 -19.39
N PHE A 46 2.70 30.77 -18.14
CA PHE A 46 3.56 31.88 -17.80
C PHE A 46 4.94 31.26 -17.58
N ASP A 47 5.54 30.75 -18.66
CA ASP A 47 6.99 30.83 -18.86
C ASP A 47 7.34 32.32 -18.95
N VAL A 48 7.13 33.08 -17.87
CA VAL A 48 7.74 34.40 -17.75
C VAL A 48 9.19 34.10 -17.42
N PRO A 49 10.13 34.36 -18.34
CA PRO A 49 11.53 34.16 -18.05
C PRO A 49 11.86 34.96 -16.80
N VAL A 50 12.60 34.36 -15.87
CA VAL A 50 13.14 35.11 -14.73
C VAL A 50 13.93 36.28 -15.29
N ALA A 51 13.62 37.50 -14.84
CA ALA A 51 14.35 38.66 -15.29
C ALA A 51 15.82 38.52 -14.86
N GLU A 52 16.75 38.76 -15.78
CA GLU A 52 18.20 38.65 -15.54
C GLU A 52 18.63 39.49 -14.32
N SER A 53 18.00 40.65 -14.12
CA SER A 53 18.20 41.51 -12.94
C SER A 53 17.80 40.88 -11.61
N GLU A 54 16.83 39.95 -11.58
CA GLU A 54 16.49 39.18 -10.38
C GLU A 54 17.54 38.12 -10.08
N ILE A 55 18.09 37.48 -11.13
CA ILE A 55 19.16 36.49 -11.03
C ILE A 55 20.44 37.15 -10.52
N ASP A 56 20.82 38.29 -11.10
CA ASP A 56 22.00 39.06 -10.69
C ASP A 56 21.88 39.55 -9.25
N ARG A 57 20.69 40.06 -8.87
CA ARG A 57 20.42 40.50 -7.49
C ARG A 57 20.57 39.34 -6.51
N PHE A 58 19.92 38.21 -6.79
CA PHE A 58 20.00 37.02 -5.94
C PHE A 58 21.43 36.55 -5.78
N SER A 59 22.17 36.43 -6.89
CA SER A 59 23.57 36.00 -6.89
C SER A 59 24.46 36.97 -6.10
N ALA A 60 24.26 38.28 -6.25
CA ALA A 60 24.98 39.29 -5.48
C ALA A 60 24.68 39.23 -3.97
N GLU A 61 23.44 38.94 -3.57
CA GLU A 61 23.04 38.84 -2.17
C GLU A 61 23.58 37.56 -1.50
N VAL A 62 23.53 36.43 -2.21
CA VAL A 62 24.16 35.17 -1.78
C VAL A 62 25.67 35.36 -1.61
N ASN A 63 26.35 35.99 -2.57
CA ASN A 63 27.79 36.26 -2.50
C ASN A 63 28.19 37.24 -1.38
N ARG A 64 27.29 38.13 -0.94
CA ARG A 64 27.52 39.01 0.21
C ARG A 64 27.32 38.32 1.55
N SER A 65 26.62 37.19 1.59
CA SER A 65 26.46 36.40 2.80
C SER A 65 27.78 35.64 3.05
N PRO A 66 28.42 35.75 4.23
CA PRO A 66 29.63 34.98 4.53
C PRO A 66 29.38 33.50 4.26
N ALA A 67 30.28 32.86 3.53
CA ALA A 67 30.14 31.47 3.12
C ALA A 67 29.82 30.58 4.32
N VAL A 68 28.66 29.92 4.27
CA VAL A 68 28.18 28.87 5.21
C VAL A 68 29.14 27.66 5.26
N ILE A 69 30.18 27.64 4.42
CA ILE A 69 31.13 26.52 4.27
C ILE A 69 31.93 26.27 5.55
N ASP A 70 32.00 27.22 6.48
CA ASP A 70 32.54 26.94 7.81
C ASP A 70 31.40 26.49 8.74
N GLU A 71 31.43 25.22 9.16
CA GLU A 71 30.56 24.66 10.21
C GLU A 71 30.63 25.47 11.51
N SER A 72 31.70 26.25 11.72
CA SER A 72 31.83 27.17 12.86
C SER A 72 30.93 28.41 12.77
N SER A 73 30.35 28.68 11.59
CA SER A 73 29.56 29.89 11.38
C SER A 73 28.21 29.78 12.09
N GLY A 74 28.00 30.67 13.07
CA GLY A 74 26.81 30.65 13.92
C GLY A 74 25.49 30.79 13.15
N THR A 75 24.40 30.39 13.81
CA THR A 75 23.01 30.30 13.30
C THR A 75 22.54 31.52 12.48
N LYS A 76 23.10 32.70 12.74
CA LYS A 76 22.79 33.96 12.05
C LYS A 76 23.05 33.94 10.54
N ASN A 77 24.09 33.24 10.07
CA ASN A 77 24.41 33.20 8.64
C ASN A 77 23.38 32.37 7.87
N LEU A 78 22.93 31.25 8.45
CA LEU A 78 21.90 30.40 7.87
C LEU A 78 20.54 31.12 7.79
N GLU A 79 20.18 31.87 8.83
CA GLU A 79 18.97 32.71 8.85
C GLU A 79 19.02 33.82 7.78
N THR A 80 20.21 34.41 7.56
CA THR A 80 20.40 35.44 6.53
C THR A 80 20.17 34.87 5.14
N LEU A 81 20.73 33.69 4.83
CA LEU A 81 20.50 33.02 3.54
C LEU A 81 19.03 32.66 3.31
N GLY A 82 18.33 32.22 4.36
CA GLY A 82 16.90 31.94 4.32
C GLY A 82 16.01 33.17 4.13
N SER A 83 16.54 34.38 4.37
CA SER A 83 15.80 35.65 4.26
C SER A 83 15.97 36.34 2.90
N ILE A 84 16.82 35.80 2.01
CA ILE A 84 17.07 36.36 0.69
C ILE A 84 15.81 36.28 -0.18
N ARG A 85 15.51 37.38 -0.89
CA ARG A 85 14.36 37.40 -1.81
C ARG A 85 14.64 36.55 -3.06
N LEU A 86 13.96 35.42 -3.14
CA LEU A 86 14.07 34.46 -4.24
C LEU A 86 13.51 35.01 -5.57
N PRO A 87 14.16 34.71 -6.72
CA PRO A 87 13.54 34.87 -8.03
C PRO A 87 12.34 33.91 -8.16
N LYS A 88 11.38 34.25 -9.02
CA LYS A 88 10.27 33.33 -9.32
C LYS A 88 10.80 32.13 -10.10
N ILE A 89 10.59 30.92 -9.60
CA ILE A 89 10.94 29.68 -10.30
C ILE A 89 9.64 29.04 -10.79
N PHE A 90 9.67 28.50 -12.00
CA PHE A 90 8.62 27.64 -12.52
C PHE A 90 9.23 26.55 -13.39
N VAL A 91 9.11 25.29 -12.95
CA VAL A 91 9.67 24.12 -13.62
C VAL A 91 8.56 23.11 -13.84
N ALA A 92 8.04 23.08 -15.07
CA ALA A 92 6.89 22.25 -15.43
C ALA A 92 7.17 20.73 -15.35
N SER A 93 8.43 20.31 -15.36
CA SER A 93 8.82 18.90 -15.20
C SER A 93 8.82 18.41 -13.75
N ASN A 94 8.70 19.30 -12.77
CA ASN A 94 8.61 18.90 -11.37
C ASN A 94 7.25 18.25 -11.06
N PRO A 95 7.14 17.45 -9.98
CA PRO A 95 5.87 16.95 -9.50
C PRO A 95 4.85 18.07 -9.28
N ARG A 96 3.57 17.76 -9.48
CA ARG A 96 2.48 18.74 -9.33
C ARG A 96 2.48 19.37 -7.93
N GLY A 97 2.51 20.70 -7.86
CA GLY A 97 2.63 21.47 -6.63
C GLY A 97 4.07 21.82 -6.23
N ALA A 98 5.08 21.26 -6.90
CA ALA A 98 6.51 21.54 -6.71
C ALA A 98 7.13 22.33 -7.86
N GLU A 99 6.33 22.91 -8.77
CA GLU A 99 6.81 23.66 -9.93
C GLU A 99 7.61 24.90 -9.52
N SER A 100 7.37 25.44 -8.32
CA SER A 100 8.11 26.59 -7.78
C SER A 100 9.49 26.25 -7.18
N LEU A 101 9.89 24.97 -7.18
CA LEU A 101 11.16 24.53 -6.63
C LEU A 101 12.23 24.37 -7.72
N PRO A 102 13.51 24.66 -7.42
CA PRO A 102 14.61 24.32 -8.33
C PRO A 102 14.70 22.78 -8.47
N PRO A 103 14.90 22.23 -9.68
CA PRO A 103 14.80 20.78 -9.89
C PRO A 103 15.86 20.01 -9.10
N GLY A 104 17.02 20.62 -8.82
CA GLY A 104 18.10 20.00 -8.05
C GLY A 104 17.80 19.73 -6.57
N ILE A 105 16.76 20.33 -5.99
CA ILE A 105 16.33 20.04 -4.61
C ILE A 105 15.12 19.09 -4.55
N VAL A 106 14.48 18.84 -5.69
CA VAL A 106 13.27 18.03 -5.75
C VAL A 106 13.64 16.55 -5.62
N VAL A 107 13.16 15.93 -4.56
CA VAL A 107 13.21 14.49 -4.36
C VAL A 107 11.78 13.95 -4.44
N SER A 108 11.44 13.31 -5.55
CA SER A 108 10.07 12.84 -5.83
C SER A 108 9.69 11.53 -5.15
N GLU A 109 10.68 10.78 -4.69
CA GLU A 109 10.53 9.46 -4.08
C GLU A 109 11.11 9.45 -2.66
N SER A 110 10.66 8.51 -1.84
CA SER A 110 11.16 8.25 -0.49
C SER A 110 11.57 6.78 -0.39
N ASP A 111 12.17 6.43 0.73
CA ASP A 111 12.50 5.05 1.09
C ASP A 111 12.21 4.78 2.56
N PHE A 112 12.37 3.53 2.98
CA PHE A 112 12.27 3.10 4.37
C PHE A 112 13.63 2.97 5.06
N TYR A 113 14.72 3.51 4.49
CA TYR A 113 16.03 3.37 5.10
C TYR A 113 16.13 4.14 6.41
N LEU A 114 16.51 3.45 7.49
CA LEU A 114 16.72 4.09 8.79
C LEU A 114 17.92 5.04 8.72
N ARG A 115 17.75 6.22 9.31
CA ARG A 115 18.77 7.27 9.40
C ARG A 115 19.07 7.57 10.87
N ARG A 116 20.33 7.85 11.20
CA ARG A 116 20.72 8.22 12.56
C ARG A 116 20.37 9.69 12.81
N LEU A 117 20.22 10.07 14.08
CA LEU A 117 19.99 11.46 14.46
C LEU A 117 21.28 12.30 14.54
N TRP A 118 22.45 11.66 14.34
CA TRP A 118 23.77 12.26 14.51
C TRP A 118 24.76 11.69 13.49
N GLY A 119 25.89 12.39 13.34
CA GLY A 119 26.95 12.03 12.41
C GLY A 119 26.60 12.37 10.97
N GLU A 120 27.43 11.91 10.05
CA GLU A 120 27.26 12.21 8.63
C GLU A 120 26.14 11.35 8.00
N PRO A 121 25.17 11.94 7.28
CA PRO A 121 24.13 11.19 6.57
C PRO A 121 24.68 10.18 5.55
N SER A 122 25.89 10.42 5.04
CA SER A 122 26.61 9.55 4.09
C SER A 122 27.05 8.23 4.73
N GLU A 123 27.18 8.18 6.06
CA GLU A 123 27.61 7.00 6.81
C GLU A 123 26.44 6.12 7.28
N ASP A 124 25.20 6.60 7.21
CA ASP A 124 24.02 5.89 7.72
C ASP A 124 23.78 4.56 6.99
N LEU A 125 24.04 4.53 5.69
CA LEU A 125 23.73 3.39 4.82
C LEU A 125 24.99 2.71 4.30
N LYS A 126 25.59 1.85 5.13
CA LYS A 126 26.70 0.98 4.70
C LYS A 126 26.29 -0.01 3.61
N LYS A 127 25.04 -0.46 3.66
CA LYS A 127 24.42 -1.38 2.70
C LYS A 127 22.96 -0.99 2.54
N LYS A 128 22.48 -0.91 1.29
CA LYS A 128 21.07 -0.65 0.98
C LYS A 128 20.35 -1.99 0.79
N PRO A 129 19.30 -2.28 1.58
CA PRO A 129 18.42 -3.42 1.30
C PRO A 129 17.84 -3.31 -0.11
N LYS A 130 17.81 -4.41 -0.84
CA LYS A 130 17.30 -4.49 -2.22
C LYS A 130 15.83 -4.89 -2.27
N TYR A 131 15.36 -5.56 -1.23
CA TYR A 131 14.02 -6.13 -1.17
C TYR A 131 13.32 -5.67 0.11
N LEU A 132 11.99 -5.69 0.11
CA LEU A 132 11.18 -5.36 1.27
C LEU A 132 10.33 -6.56 1.64
N VAL A 133 10.31 -6.93 2.91
CA VAL A 133 9.35 -7.89 3.45
C VAL A 133 8.48 -7.25 4.51
N THR A 134 7.17 -7.43 4.34
CA THR A 134 6.15 -6.87 5.22
C THR A 134 5.30 -7.97 5.82
N PHE A 135 4.97 -7.84 7.10
CA PHE A 135 4.10 -8.75 7.82
C PHE A 135 3.04 -7.98 8.59
N THR A 136 1.79 -8.44 8.56
CA THR A 136 0.73 -7.92 9.43
C THR A 136 0.58 -8.81 10.64
N VAL A 137 0.98 -8.30 11.80
CA VAL A 137 1.35 -9.14 12.96
C VAL A 137 0.61 -8.76 14.24
N GLY A 138 0.37 -9.80 15.05
CA GLY A 138 0.09 -9.72 16.47
C GLY A 138 1.18 -10.42 17.27
N TYR A 139 1.48 -9.90 18.45
CA TYR A 139 2.58 -10.37 19.30
C TYR A 139 2.45 -11.84 19.72
N GLU A 140 1.24 -12.40 19.72
CA GLU A 140 1.04 -13.82 20.00
C GLU A 140 1.69 -14.73 18.93
N GLN A 141 1.90 -14.23 17.70
CA GLN A 141 2.59 -14.94 16.61
C GLN A 141 4.09 -14.64 16.52
N ARG A 142 4.66 -13.94 17.51
CA ARG A 142 6.06 -13.49 17.49
C ARG A 142 7.09 -14.60 17.20
N HIS A 143 6.86 -15.81 17.69
CA HIS A 143 7.77 -16.92 17.48
C HIS A 143 7.73 -17.43 16.03
N ASN A 144 6.55 -17.43 15.41
CA ASN A 144 6.40 -17.77 14.00
C ASN A 144 7.07 -16.70 13.12
N ILE A 145 6.77 -15.42 13.37
CA ILE A 145 7.43 -14.31 12.65
C ILE A 145 8.95 -14.33 12.83
N ASN A 146 9.45 -14.62 14.03
CA ASN A 146 10.89 -14.77 14.25
C ASN A 146 11.50 -15.93 13.46
N ALA A 147 10.80 -17.07 13.33
CA ALA A 147 11.24 -18.16 12.46
C ALA A 147 11.25 -17.75 10.99
N THR A 148 10.23 -16.99 10.58
CA THR A 148 10.10 -16.43 9.23
C THR A 148 11.20 -15.44 8.90
N VAL A 149 11.46 -14.44 9.74
CA VAL A 149 12.49 -13.42 9.53
C VAL A 149 13.88 -14.03 9.36
N LYS A 150 14.19 -15.13 10.06
CA LYS A 150 15.47 -15.86 9.90
C LYS A 150 15.68 -16.48 8.51
N LYS A 151 14.66 -16.53 7.65
CA LYS A 151 14.76 -16.99 6.25
C LYS A 151 15.11 -15.87 5.27
N PHE A 152 15.18 -14.63 5.75
CA PHE A 152 15.53 -13.44 4.98
C PHE A 152 16.94 -12.98 5.34
N SER A 153 17.73 -12.66 4.33
CA SER A 153 19.07 -12.10 4.49
C SER A 153 19.01 -10.60 4.82
N ASP A 154 20.16 -9.99 5.05
CA ASP A 154 20.33 -8.55 5.25
C ASP A 154 20.11 -7.73 3.96
N ASP A 155 19.83 -8.38 2.82
CA ASP A 155 19.33 -7.72 1.60
C ASP A 155 17.86 -7.31 1.73
N PHE A 156 17.16 -7.72 2.80
CA PHE A 156 15.74 -7.43 3.04
C PHE A 156 15.53 -6.39 4.14
N ALA A 157 14.80 -5.33 3.84
CA ALA A 157 14.21 -4.46 4.86
C ALA A 157 12.98 -5.16 5.46
N ILE A 158 12.82 -5.08 6.78
CA ILE A 158 11.71 -5.73 7.50
C ILE A 158 10.76 -4.65 8.02
N LEU A 159 9.48 -4.76 7.65
CA LEU A 159 8.42 -3.86 8.07
C LEU A 159 7.27 -4.64 8.73
N LEU A 160 6.98 -4.34 9.98
CA LEU A 160 5.95 -4.99 10.77
C LEU A 160 4.75 -4.06 10.97
N PHE A 161 3.56 -4.51 10.56
CA PHE A 161 2.29 -3.84 10.75
C PHE A 161 1.54 -4.42 11.96
N HIS A 162 1.58 -3.71 13.09
CA HIS A 162 1.08 -4.20 14.39
C HIS A 162 -0.39 -3.84 14.59
N TYR A 163 -1.30 -4.77 14.29
CA TYR A 163 -2.74 -4.54 14.47
C TYR A 163 -3.19 -4.62 15.93
N ASP A 164 -2.34 -5.10 16.84
CA ASP A 164 -2.63 -5.24 18.27
C ASP A 164 -2.07 -4.10 19.13
N GLY A 165 -1.22 -3.23 18.56
CA GLY A 165 -0.61 -2.12 19.30
C GLY A 165 0.65 -2.45 20.07
N ARG A 166 1.20 -3.66 19.93
CA ARG A 166 2.31 -4.16 20.75
C ARG A 166 3.62 -4.13 19.98
N THR A 167 4.29 -2.98 19.98
CA THR A 167 5.54 -2.78 19.23
C THR A 167 6.78 -3.06 20.07
N SER A 168 6.86 -2.51 21.29
CA SER A 168 8.05 -2.60 22.16
C SER A 168 8.32 -4.01 22.66
N GLU A 169 7.31 -4.87 22.79
CA GLU A 169 7.51 -6.24 23.24
C GLU A 169 8.34 -7.09 22.25
N TRP A 170 8.44 -6.66 21.00
CA TRP A 170 9.28 -7.31 19.98
C TRP A 170 10.78 -7.08 20.19
N ASP A 171 11.19 -6.13 21.03
CA ASP A 171 12.60 -5.81 21.34
C ASP A 171 13.36 -6.98 21.99
N GLN A 172 12.67 -8.06 22.36
CA GLN A 172 13.27 -9.33 22.75
C GLN A 172 14.07 -9.98 21.60
N PHE A 173 13.75 -9.66 20.34
CA PHE A 173 14.49 -10.13 19.17
C PHE A 173 15.43 -9.04 18.67
N GLU A 174 16.71 -9.36 18.56
CA GLU A 174 17.74 -8.39 18.15
C GLU A 174 17.45 -7.77 16.78
N TRP A 175 17.00 -8.58 15.81
CA TRP A 175 16.64 -8.12 14.47
C TRP A 175 15.49 -7.10 14.48
N SER A 176 14.62 -7.14 15.49
CA SER A 176 13.46 -6.23 15.59
C SER A 176 13.88 -4.78 15.76
N ARG A 177 15.05 -4.52 16.37
CA ARG A 177 15.58 -3.16 16.57
C ARG A 177 15.97 -2.47 15.26
N ASN A 178 16.21 -3.25 14.21
CA ASN A 178 16.50 -2.77 12.87
C ASN A 178 15.29 -2.87 11.93
N ALA A 179 14.17 -3.40 12.42
CA ALA A 179 12.91 -3.44 11.69
C ALA A 179 12.13 -2.13 11.88
N ILE A 180 11.20 -1.88 10.98
CA ILE A 180 10.29 -0.74 11.08
C ILE A 180 8.97 -1.24 11.64
N HIS A 181 8.45 -0.54 12.64
CA HIS A 181 7.21 -0.88 13.31
C HIS A 181 6.18 0.20 13.03
N VAL A 182 5.08 -0.18 12.38
CA VAL A 182 3.92 0.70 12.15
C VAL A 182 2.73 0.10 12.86
N SER A 183 2.04 0.88 13.68
CA SER A 183 0.91 0.38 14.46
C SER A 183 -0.35 1.21 14.29
N ALA A 184 -1.43 0.52 13.95
CA ALA A 184 -2.80 1.00 13.91
C ALA A 184 -3.72 -0.14 14.37
N ARG A 185 -4.39 0.04 15.50
CA ARG A 185 -5.18 -1.03 16.12
C ARG A 185 -6.29 -1.51 15.19
N LYS A 186 -6.48 -2.82 15.14
CA LYS A 186 -7.56 -3.52 14.41
C LYS A 186 -7.61 -3.20 12.91
N GLN A 187 -6.47 -2.93 12.29
CA GLN A 187 -6.36 -2.72 10.84
C GLN A 187 -5.86 -3.97 10.13
N THR A 188 -6.34 -4.19 8.91
CA THR A 188 -6.00 -5.34 8.07
C THR A 188 -4.72 -5.10 7.27
N LYS A 189 -4.14 -6.19 6.73
CA LYS A 189 -2.96 -6.16 5.85
C LYS A 189 -3.09 -5.16 4.69
N TRP A 190 -4.21 -5.19 3.98
CA TRP A 190 -4.41 -4.31 2.83
C TRP A 190 -4.74 -2.86 3.21
N TRP A 191 -5.25 -2.61 4.41
CA TRP A 191 -5.37 -1.25 4.94
C TRP A 191 -3.98 -0.62 5.12
N TYR A 192 -3.04 -1.36 5.73
CA TYR A 192 -1.65 -0.93 5.90
C TYR A 192 -0.95 -0.78 4.56
N ALA A 193 -1.03 -1.80 3.69
CA ALA A 193 -0.39 -1.77 2.38
C ALA A 193 -0.82 -0.53 1.57
N LYS A 194 -2.12 -0.20 1.57
CA LYS A 194 -2.61 1.00 0.87
C LYS A 194 -2.03 2.31 1.40
N ARG A 195 -1.66 2.39 2.68
CA ARG A 195 -1.26 3.65 3.33
C ARG A 195 0.25 3.81 3.47
N PHE A 196 0.96 2.71 3.69
CA PHE A 196 2.39 2.74 3.98
C PHE A 196 3.25 2.22 2.83
N LEU A 197 2.70 1.41 1.92
CA LEU A 197 3.44 0.88 0.77
C LEU A 197 3.15 1.69 -0.50
N HIS A 198 3.10 3.02 -0.41
CA HIS A 198 2.91 3.87 -1.58
C HIS A 198 4.03 3.61 -2.61
N PRO A 199 3.75 3.55 -3.93
CA PRO A 199 4.75 3.19 -4.93
C PRO A 199 6.01 4.06 -4.88
N ASP A 200 5.84 5.36 -4.66
CA ASP A 200 6.97 6.31 -4.56
C ASP A 200 7.72 6.23 -3.21
N ILE A 201 7.25 5.44 -2.23
CA ILE A 201 7.96 5.14 -0.96
C ILE A 201 8.71 3.81 -1.06
N VAL A 202 8.15 2.84 -1.80
CA VAL A 202 8.74 1.50 -1.94
C VAL A 202 9.51 1.32 -3.25
N SER A 203 9.64 2.38 -4.05
CA SER A 203 10.40 2.39 -5.30
C SER A 203 11.89 2.09 -5.10
N ALA A 204 12.40 2.17 -3.87
CA ALA A 204 13.76 1.75 -3.55
C ALA A 204 13.97 0.23 -3.64
N TYR A 205 12.92 -0.58 -3.58
CA TYR A 205 12.99 -2.05 -3.49
C TYR A 205 12.65 -2.71 -4.83
N GLU A 206 13.38 -3.73 -5.23
CA GLU A 206 13.14 -4.49 -6.48
C GLU A 206 11.92 -5.41 -6.35
N TYR A 207 11.76 -6.05 -5.19
CA TYR A 207 10.66 -6.95 -4.87
C TYR A 207 10.11 -6.68 -3.47
N ILE A 208 8.79 -6.80 -3.34
CA ILE A 208 8.02 -6.46 -2.15
C ILE A 208 7.16 -7.65 -1.74
N PHE A 209 7.43 -8.22 -0.57
CA PHE A 209 6.71 -9.34 0.02
C PHE A 209 5.64 -8.80 0.96
N ILE A 210 4.39 -9.22 0.78
CA ILE A 210 3.25 -8.75 1.59
C ILE A 210 2.56 -9.96 2.21
N TRP A 211 3.11 -10.46 3.30
CA TRP A 211 2.80 -11.79 3.83
C TRP A 211 1.91 -11.74 5.07
N ASP A 212 1.10 -12.79 5.23
CA ASP A 212 0.41 -13.10 6.48
C ASP A 212 1.36 -13.67 7.53
N GLU A 213 0.92 -13.66 8.78
CA GLU A 213 1.74 -14.05 9.93
C GLU A 213 1.70 -15.55 10.28
N ASP A 214 0.79 -16.31 9.68
CA ASP A 214 0.51 -17.72 9.98
C ASP A 214 1.08 -18.68 8.92
N LEU A 215 2.28 -18.36 8.45
CA LEU A 215 3.01 -19.13 7.45
C LEU A 215 4.16 -19.91 8.09
N GLY A 216 4.18 -21.22 7.89
CA GLY A 216 5.34 -22.08 8.13
C GLY A 216 6.32 -21.99 6.97
N VAL A 217 7.61 -21.80 7.28
CA VAL A 217 8.66 -21.45 6.31
C VAL A 217 9.88 -22.38 6.39
N GLU A 218 9.70 -23.57 6.95
CA GLU A 218 10.77 -24.55 7.21
C GLU A 218 11.60 -24.80 5.95
N HIS A 219 10.93 -24.84 4.81
CA HIS A 219 11.48 -25.19 3.50
C HIS A 219 11.69 -24.00 2.56
N PHE A 220 11.57 -22.79 3.09
CA PHE A 220 11.74 -21.55 2.35
C PHE A 220 13.11 -20.91 2.63
N ASN A 221 13.69 -20.28 1.59
CA ASN A 221 14.85 -19.39 1.66
C ASN A 221 14.62 -18.22 0.68
N ALA A 222 14.66 -16.98 1.20
CA ALA A 222 14.28 -15.80 0.43
C ALA A 222 15.23 -15.50 -0.74
N ASP A 223 16.54 -15.72 -0.57
CA ASP A 223 17.52 -15.45 -1.62
C ASP A 223 17.37 -16.42 -2.80
N LYS A 224 17.16 -17.72 -2.51
CA LYS A 224 16.85 -18.74 -3.53
C LYS A 224 15.53 -18.45 -4.24
N TYR A 225 14.52 -18.01 -3.48
CA TYR A 225 13.23 -17.62 -4.05
C TYR A 225 13.40 -16.46 -5.05
N ILE A 226 14.08 -15.38 -4.65
CA ILE A 226 14.33 -14.24 -5.54
C ILE A 226 15.14 -14.63 -6.77
N HIS A 227 16.14 -15.52 -6.61
CA HIS A 227 16.90 -16.03 -7.75
C HIS A 227 15.98 -16.67 -8.79
N LEU A 228 15.00 -17.47 -8.37
CA LEU A 228 14.05 -18.13 -9.26
C LEU A 228 13.04 -17.14 -9.86
N VAL A 229 12.51 -16.21 -9.07
CA VAL A 229 11.63 -15.14 -9.57
C VAL A 229 12.30 -14.37 -10.71
N LYS A 230 13.58 -13.99 -10.53
CA LYS A 230 14.37 -13.33 -11.58
C LYS A 230 14.67 -14.24 -12.77
N LYS A 231 15.06 -15.50 -12.52
CA LYS A 231 15.36 -16.51 -13.56
C LYS A 231 14.18 -16.72 -14.51
N TYR A 232 12.96 -16.72 -13.98
CA TYR A 232 11.72 -16.96 -14.74
C TYR A 232 10.98 -15.68 -15.14
N GLY A 233 11.51 -14.49 -14.85
CA GLY A 233 10.88 -13.22 -15.23
C GLY A 233 9.50 -12.99 -14.60
N LEU A 234 9.30 -13.48 -13.36
CA LEU A 234 8.04 -13.31 -12.65
C LEU A 234 7.94 -11.89 -12.06
N GLU A 235 6.80 -11.25 -12.33
CA GLU A 235 6.45 -9.91 -11.84
C GLU A 235 5.54 -9.99 -10.61
N ILE A 236 4.71 -11.04 -10.53
CA ILE A 236 3.91 -11.35 -9.35
C ILE A 236 4.08 -12.84 -9.06
N SER A 237 4.36 -13.19 -7.82
CA SER A 237 4.60 -14.58 -7.48
C SER A 237 4.22 -14.91 -6.05
N GLN A 238 4.19 -16.19 -5.72
CA GLN A 238 4.16 -16.67 -4.34
C GLN A 238 4.97 -17.97 -4.20
N PRO A 239 5.35 -18.36 -2.99
CA PRO A 239 5.83 -19.72 -2.71
C PRO A 239 4.75 -20.77 -2.97
N GLY A 240 5.15 -22.00 -3.32
CA GLY A 240 4.23 -23.14 -3.38
C GLY A 240 3.60 -23.44 -2.02
N LEU A 241 2.31 -23.79 -1.99
CA LEU A 241 1.62 -24.21 -0.77
C LEU A 241 1.69 -25.72 -0.60
N GLU A 242 2.10 -26.15 0.59
CA GLU A 242 2.06 -27.58 0.92
C GLU A 242 0.61 -28.10 0.95
N PRO A 243 0.28 -29.20 0.25
CA PRO A 243 -1.10 -29.64 0.06
C PRO A 243 -1.75 -30.31 1.29
N ASN A 244 -1.02 -30.46 2.39
CA ASN A 244 -1.42 -31.33 3.51
C ASN A 244 -2.67 -30.83 4.28
N ASN A 245 -2.96 -29.52 4.26
CA ASN A 245 -4.01 -28.91 5.08
C ASN A 245 -5.30 -28.54 4.31
N GLY A 246 -5.47 -29.03 3.08
CA GLY A 246 -6.58 -28.66 2.22
C GLY A 246 -6.35 -27.31 1.53
N LEU A 247 -6.41 -27.29 0.21
CA LEU A 247 -6.17 -26.10 -0.61
C LEU A 247 -7.47 -25.67 -1.31
N THR A 248 -7.68 -24.36 -1.36
CA THR A 248 -8.80 -23.79 -2.12
C THR A 248 -8.53 -23.86 -3.62
N TRP A 249 -7.30 -23.53 -4.04
CA TRP A 249 -6.89 -23.43 -5.44
C TRP A 249 -5.79 -24.45 -5.74
N GLU A 250 -5.95 -25.24 -6.80
CA GLU A 250 -4.87 -26.09 -7.32
C GLU A 250 -3.72 -25.24 -7.88
N MET A 251 -3.98 -23.99 -8.29
CA MET A 251 -2.94 -23.09 -8.83
C MET A 251 -1.88 -22.71 -7.80
N THR A 252 -2.20 -22.69 -6.51
CA THR A 252 -1.23 -22.35 -5.46
C THR A 252 -0.54 -23.58 -4.87
N LYS A 253 -0.98 -24.78 -5.26
CA LYS A 253 -0.47 -26.04 -4.78
C LYS A 253 0.95 -26.28 -5.27
N ARG A 254 1.85 -26.54 -4.32
CA ARG A 254 3.22 -26.93 -4.61
C ARG A 254 3.27 -28.20 -5.46
N ARG A 255 4.10 -28.19 -6.50
CA ARG A 255 4.43 -29.34 -7.35
C ARG A 255 5.82 -29.87 -7.05
N GLY A 256 5.91 -31.16 -6.73
CA GLY A 256 7.19 -31.78 -6.34
C GLY A 256 8.18 -32.00 -7.49
N ASP A 257 7.71 -31.93 -8.74
CA ASP A 257 8.45 -32.23 -9.97
C ASP A 257 8.99 -30.98 -10.69
N LYS A 258 8.68 -29.77 -10.19
CA LYS A 258 9.02 -28.49 -10.85
C LYS A 258 9.68 -27.51 -9.90
N GLU A 259 10.44 -26.58 -10.47
CA GLU A 259 10.94 -25.41 -9.73
C GLU A 259 9.88 -24.30 -9.65
N VAL A 260 9.02 -24.20 -10.66
CA VAL A 260 8.01 -23.15 -10.83
C VAL A 260 6.87 -23.63 -11.73
N HIS A 261 5.68 -23.07 -11.55
CA HIS A 261 4.60 -23.14 -12.53
C HIS A 261 3.76 -21.86 -12.60
N MET A 262 3.17 -21.61 -13.77
CA MET A 262 2.31 -20.44 -14.04
C MET A 262 0.89 -20.83 -14.50
N VAL A 263 0.69 -22.13 -14.74
CA VAL A 263 -0.57 -22.70 -15.23
C VAL A 263 -0.87 -24.00 -14.49
N THR A 264 -2.16 -24.28 -14.26
CA THR A 264 -2.66 -25.50 -13.63
C THR A 264 -3.92 -26.02 -14.29
N GLU A 265 -4.19 -27.30 -14.04
CA GLU A 265 -5.54 -27.84 -14.12
C GLU A 265 -6.21 -27.58 -12.76
N GLU A 266 -7.33 -26.86 -12.77
CA GLU A 266 -8.16 -26.65 -11.59
C GLU A 266 -9.30 -27.66 -11.50
N LYS A 267 -10.06 -27.57 -10.42
CA LYS A 267 -11.28 -28.37 -10.21
C LYS A 267 -12.26 -28.22 -11.40
N PRO A 268 -13.01 -29.27 -11.77
CA PRO A 268 -13.90 -29.22 -12.92
C PRO A 268 -14.85 -28.02 -12.91
N GLY A 269 -14.86 -27.26 -14.01
CA GLY A 269 -15.71 -26.07 -14.18
C GLY A 269 -15.17 -24.76 -13.59
N TRP A 270 -13.96 -24.75 -13.02
CA TRP A 270 -13.37 -23.54 -12.43
C TRP A 270 -12.56 -22.71 -13.43
N CYS A 271 -12.03 -23.34 -14.49
CA CYS A 271 -11.40 -22.64 -15.62
C CYS A 271 -12.42 -22.35 -16.71
N SER A 272 -12.72 -21.08 -16.97
CA SER A 272 -13.38 -20.68 -18.22
C SER A 272 -12.40 -20.56 -19.39
N ASP A 273 -11.13 -20.24 -19.08
CA ASP A 273 -10.05 -20.03 -20.03
C ASP A 273 -8.73 -20.44 -19.34
N PRO A 274 -7.85 -21.23 -19.98
CA PRO A 274 -6.63 -21.74 -19.37
C PRO A 274 -5.59 -20.64 -19.04
N HIS A 275 -5.68 -19.46 -19.65
CA HIS A 275 -4.79 -18.33 -19.40
C HIS A 275 -5.33 -17.33 -18.37
N LEU A 276 -6.51 -17.60 -17.79
CA LEU A 276 -7.15 -16.72 -16.83
C LEU A 276 -7.20 -17.34 -15.42
N PRO A 277 -7.34 -16.50 -14.37
CA PRO A 277 -7.58 -16.97 -13.03
C PRO A 277 -8.84 -17.85 -12.93
N PRO A 278 -8.85 -18.87 -12.07
CA PRO A 278 -7.75 -19.23 -11.16
C PRO A 278 -6.65 -20.10 -11.80
N CYS A 279 -6.77 -20.50 -13.07
CA CYS A 279 -5.96 -21.57 -13.67
C CYS A 279 -4.59 -21.11 -14.18
N ALA A 280 -4.48 -19.82 -14.45
CA ALA A 280 -3.22 -19.12 -14.67
C ALA A 280 -3.37 -17.68 -14.19
N ALA A 281 -2.28 -16.90 -14.24
CA ALA A 281 -2.33 -15.48 -13.91
C ALA A 281 -2.85 -15.17 -12.48
N PHE A 282 -2.69 -16.12 -11.55
CA PHE A 282 -3.28 -16.11 -10.22
C PHE A 282 -2.27 -16.55 -9.16
N VAL A 283 -2.23 -15.82 -8.06
CA VAL A 283 -1.61 -16.19 -6.79
C VAL A 283 -2.51 -15.70 -5.66
N GLU A 284 -2.50 -16.39 -4.52
CA GLU A 284 -3.29 -15.99 -3.37
C GLU A 284 -2.72 -14.75 -2.69
N ILE A 285 -3.61 -13.90 -2.18
CA ILE A 285 -3.26 -12.69 -1.42
C ILE A 285 -2.56 -12.98 -0.08
N MET A 286 -2.37 -14.24 0.31
CA MET A 286 -1.80 -14.63 1.59
C MET A 286 -0.28 -14.40 1.65
N ALA A 287 0.46 -14.88 0.65
CA ALA A 287 1.92 -14.76 0.56
C ALA A 287 2.43 -14.18 -0.77
N PRO A 288 1.82 -13.12 -1.33
CA PRO A 288 2.24 -12.56 -2.61
C PRO A 288 3.58 -11.83 -2.50
N VAL A 289 4.30 -11.84 -3.61
CA VAL A 289 5.52 -11.09 -3.87
C VAL A 289 5.34 -10.34 -5.17
N PHE A 290 5.54 -9.03 -5.13
CA PHE A 290 5.39 -8.16 -6.29
C PHE A 290 6.74 -7.59 -6.68
N SER A 291 7.02 -7.50 -7.98
CA SER A 291 8.04 -6.58 -8.48
C SER A 291 7.61 -5.14 -8.18
N ARG A 292 8.59 -4.23 -8.21
CA ARG A 292 8.36 -2.79 -8.10
C ARG A 292 7.28 -2.29 -9.07
N GLU A 293 7.38 -2.70 -10.33
CA GLU A 293 6.48 -2.24 -11.40
C GLU A 293 5.07 -2.79 -11.24
N ALA A 294 4.95 -4.10 -10.95
CA ALA A 294 3.65 -4.71 -10.69
C ALA A 294 2.99 -4.09 -9.46
N TRP A 295 3.76 -3.85 -8.38
CA TRP A 295 3.24 -3.23 -7.17
C TRP A 295 2.70 -1.82 -7.41
N ARG A 296 3.37 -1.01 -8.24
CA ARG A 296 2.89 0.33 -8.60
C ARG A 296 1.47 0.28 -9.15
N CYS A 297 1.20 -0.63 -10.07
CA CYS A 297 -0.15 -0.85 -10.60
C CYS A 297 -1.12 -1.42 -9.55
N VAL A 298 -0.72 -2.46 -8.82
CA VAL A 298 -1.58 -3.12 -7.82
C VAL A 298 -2.00 -2.14 -6.72
N TRP A 299 -1.09 -1.27 -6.28
CA TRP A 299 -1.38 -0.26 -5.27
C TRP A 299 -2.52 0.68 -5.68
N HIS A 300 -2.57 1.09 -6.96
CA HIS A 300 -3.65 1.91 -7.50
C HIS A 300 -4.98 1.16 -7.63
N MET A 301 -4.94 -0.17 -7.69
CA MET A 301 -6.14 -1.01 -7.69
C MET A 301 -6.78 -1.13 -6.31
N ILE A 302 -5.97 -1.13 -5.24
CA ILE A 302 -6.45 -1.26 -3.85
C ILE A 302 -7.32 -0.05 -3.46
N GLN A 303 -8.51 -0.33 -2.94
CA GLN A 303 -9.51 0.66 -2.54
C GLN A 303 -9.33 1.09 -1.08
N ASN A 304 -9.56 2.36 -0.76
CA ASN A 304 -9.33 2.88 0.59
C ASN A 304 -10.27 2.30 1.66
N ASP A 305 -11.46 1.88 1.26
CA ASP A 305 -12.57 1.44 2.12
C ASP A 305 -12.86 -0.08 2.04
N LEU A 306 -12.19 -0.80 1.13
CA LEU A 306 -12.22 -2.27 1.03
C LEU A 306 -10.89 -2.82 1.53
N VAL A 307 -10.88 -3.23 2.80
CA VAL A 307 -9.64 -3.43 3.56
C VAL A 307 -9.22 -4.90 3.66
N HIS A 308 -10.06 -5.87 3.32
CA HIS A 308 -9.72 -7.30 3.44
C HIS A 308 -8.98 -7.85 2.21
N GLY A 309 -9.09 -7.19 1.06
CA GLY A 309 -8.39 -7.56 -0.19
C GLY A 309 -8.93 -8.80 -0.91
N TRP A 310 -10.01 -9.43 -0.44
CA TRP A 310 -10.62 -10.58 -1.13
C TRP A 310 -11.06 -10.20 -2.55
N GLY A 311 -10.68 -11.03 -3.54
CA GLY A 311 -10.92 -10.78 -4.96
C GLY A 311 -9.83 -9.99 -5.66
N LEU A 312 -8.86 -9.42 -4.93
CA LEU A 312 -7.71 -8.73 -5.53
C LEU A 312 -6.85 -9.70 -6.35
N ASP A 313 -6.66 -10.92 -5.83
CA ASP A 313 -6.00 -12.06 -6.47
C ASP A 313 -6.52 -12.34 -7.90
N PHE A 314 -7.83 -12.27 -8.13
CA PHE A 314 -8.40 -12.39 -9.48
C PHE A 314 -8.10 -11.21 -10.42
N ALA A 315 -7.77 -10.05 -9.86
CA ALA A 315 -7.54 -8.82 -10.60
C ALA A 315 -6.05 -8.51 -10.82
N LEU A 316 -5.13 -9.20 -10.12
CA LEU A 316 -3.68 -9.00 -10.25
C LEU A 316 -3.17 -9.10 -11.69
N ARG A 317 -3.78 -9.98 -12.50
CA ARG A 317 -3.51 -10.11 -13.94
C ARG A 317 -3.57 -8.80 -14.73
N ARG A 318 -4.27 -7.77 -14.25
CA ARG A 318 -4.38 -6.47 -14.92
C ARG A 318 -3.09 -5.65 -14.86
N CYS A 319 -2.17 -6.02 -13.99
CA CYS A 319 -0.94 -5.28 -13.73
C CYS A 319 0.29 -5.86 -14.42
N VAL A 320 0.12 -6.91 -15.23
CA VAL A 320 1.23 -7.63 -15.87
C VAL A 320 0.78 -8.17 -17.22
N GLU A 321 1.64 -8.07 -18.24
CA GLU A 321 1.38 -8.61 -19.58
C GLU A 321 2.62 -9.36 -20.13
N PRO A 322 2.47 -10.59 -20.66
CA PRO A 322 1.30 -11.47 -20.52
C PRO A 322 1.20 -12.06 -19.12
N ALA A 323 0.04 -11.93 -18.49
CA ALA A 323 -0.14 -12.29 -17.09
C ALA A 323 0.10 -13.78 -16.80
N HIS A 324 -0.27 -14.68 -17.72
CA HIS A 324 -0.15 -16.13 -17.54
C HIS A 324 1.29 -16.67 -17.66
N GLU A 325 2.25 -15.83 -18.08
CA GLU A 325 3.67 -16.19 -18.14
C GLU A 325 4.47 -15.54 -17.00
N LYS A 326 3.98 -14.41 -16.47
CA LYS A 326 4.69 -13.57 -15.50
C LYS A 326 4.09 -13.59 -14.09
N ILE A 327 2.98 -14.29 -13.91
CA ILE A 327 2.41 -14.58 -12.59
C ILE A 327 2.52 -16.08 -12.33
N GLY A 328 3.20 -16.47 -11.24
CA GLY A 328 3.48 -17.88 -11.00
C GLY A 328 3.85 -18.23 -9.56
N VAL A 329 3.97 -19.53 -9.34
CA VAL A 329 4.23 -20.15 -8.05
C VAL A 329 5.59 -20.82 -8.08
N ILE A 330 6.48 -20.42 -7.17
CA ILE A 330 7.80 -21.04 -7.03
C ILE A 330 7.67 -22.32 -6.19
N ASP A 331 7.68 -23.48 -6.83
CA ASP A 331 7.44 -24.77 -6.20
C ASP A 331 8.61 -25.29 -5.36
N SER A 332 9.84 -24.96 -5.76
CA SER A 332 11.04 -25.41 -5.04
C SER A 332 11.28 -24.66 -3.73
N GLN A 333 10.55 -23.57 -3.49
CA GLN A 333 10.54 -22.78 -2.26
C GLN A 333 9.10 -22.73 -1.76
N TRP A 334 8.75 -23.55 -0.77
CA TRP A 334 7.37 -23.71 -0.35
C TRP A 334 7.14 -23.33 1.11
N ILE A 335 5.88 -23.08 1.41
CA ILE A 335 5.39 -22.69 2.74
C ILE A 335 4.19 -23.54 3.13
N VAL A 336 3.86 -23.52 4.42
CA VAL A 336 2.71 -24.20 5.00
C VAL A 336 1.75 -23.15 5.54
N HIS A 337 0.48 -23.15 5.11
CA HIS A 337 -0.54 -22.32 5.74
C HIS A 337 -0.98 -22.99 7.05
N GLN A 338 -0.66 -22.34 8.18
CA GLN A 338 -0.90 -22.89 9.52
C GLN A 338 -2.33 -22.59 10.02
N VAL A 339 -3.05 -21.67 9.36
CA VAL A 339 -4.46 -21.33 9.65
C VAL A 339 -4.64 -20.85 11.08
N ILE A 340 -3.72 -19.99 11.56
CA ILE A 340 -3.75 -19.52 12.95
C ILE A 340 -4.74 -18.34 13.05
N PRO A 341 -5.85 -18.45 13.80
CA PRO A 341 -6.84 -17.39 13.84
C PRO A 341 -6.30 -16.19 14.62
N SER A 342 -5.95 -15.12 13.90
CA SER A 342 -5.38 -13.92 14.51
C SER A 342 -6.33 -12.73 14.37
N LEU A 343 -6.46 -12.17 13.16
CA LEU A 343 -7.31 -11.01 12.88
C LEU A 343 -8.80 -11.35 12.96
N GLY A 344 -9.20 -12.58 12.64
CA GLY A 344 -10.59 -13.05 12.77
C GLY A 344 -11.13 -12.91 14.20
N ASN A 345 -10.26 -13.02 15.21
CA ASN A 345 -10.63 -12.86 16.61
C ASN A 345 -10.72 -11.39 17.06
N GLN A 346 -10.30 -10.43 16.22
CA GLN A 346 -10.39 -8.99 16.50
C GLN A 346 -11.76 -8.39 16.14
N GLY A 347 -12.64 -9.16 15.50
CA GLY A 347 -14.00 -8.74 15.18
C GLY A 347 -14.89 -8.55 16.43
N GLU A 348 -16.03 -7.90 16.24
CA GLU A 348 -17.07 -7.84 17.27
C GLU A 348 -18.02 -9.03 17.11
N SER A 349 -18.39 -9.64 18.23
CA SER A 349 -19.50 -10.59 18.26
C SER A 349 -20.81 -9.83 18.07
N ASP A 350 -21.60 -10.22 17.08
CA ASP A 350 -22.94 -9.68 16.85
C ASP A 350 -23.97 -10.80 16.99
N LYS A 351 -24.98 -10.61 17.85
CA LYS A 351 -26.14 -11.53 18.01
C LYS A 351 -25.77 -13.02 18.16
N GLY A 352 -24.74 -13.32 18.96
CA GLY A 352 -24.30 -14.70 19.21
C GLY A 352 -23.39 -15.30 18.14
N LYS A 353 -23.04 -14.56 17.08
CA LYS A 353 -22.01 -14.98 16.12
C LYS A 353 -20.62 -14.80 16.72
N MET A 354 -19.70 -15.70 16.36
CA MET A 354 -18.30 -15.54 16.74
C MET A 354 -17.67 -14.35 15.97
N PRO A 355 -16.68 -13.65 16.54
CA PRO A 355 -15.97 -12.55 15.87
C PRO A 355 -15.54 -12.85 14.43
N TRP A 356 -15.03 -14.05 14.18
CA TRP A 356 -14.55 -14.46 12.85
C TRP A 356 -15.67 -14.58 11.81
N ASP A 357 -16.91 -14.89 12.22
CA ASP A 357 -18.06 -14.93 11.30
C ASP A 357 -18.39 -13.53 10.77
N SER A 358 -18.37 -12.52 11.64
CA SER A 358 -18.60 -11.12 11.27
C SER A 358 -17.52 -10.63 10.29
N VAL A 359 -16.25 -10.96 10.57
CA VAL A 359 -15.12 -10.63 9.68
C VAL A 359 -15.29 -11.32 8.33
N ARG A 360 -15.59 -12.63 8.32
CA ARG A 360 -15.80 -13.38 7.07
C ARG A 360 -16.97 -12.86 6.24
N ALA A 361 -18.06 -12.45 6.89
CA ALA A 361 -19.19 -11.81 6.21
C ALA A 361 -18.78 -10.48 5.56
N ARG A 362 -17.96 -9.68 6.26
CA ARG A 362 -17.39 -8.44 5.72
C ARG A 362 -16.46 -8.72 4.53
N CYS A 363 -15.59 -9.72 4.60
CA CYS A 363 -14.73 -10.12 3.48
C CYS A 363 -15.53 -10.43 2.22
N LYS A 364 -16.60 -11.23 2.34
CA LYS A 364 -17.50 -11.56 1.22
C LYS A 364 -18.20 -10.33 0.65
N SER A 365 -18.67 -9.44 1.52
CA SER A 365 -19.31 -8.19 1.10
C SER A 365 -18.34 -7.26 0.37
N GLU A 366 -17.11 -7.11 0.86
CA GLU A 366 -16.09 -6.30 0.21
C GLU A 366 -15.65 -6.89 -1.13
N TRP A 367 -15.53 -8.22 -1.23
CA TRP A 367 -15.24 -8.89 -2.49
C TRP A 367 -16.29 -8.58 -3.56
N ALA A 368 -17.58 -8.73 -3.22
CA ALA A 368 -18.67 -8.40 -4.14
C ALA A 368 -18.66 -6.92 -4.57
N GLN A 369 -18.37 -6.01 -3.63
CA GLN A 369 -18.23 -4.58 -3.94
C GLN A 369 -17.03 -4.30 -4.85
N PHE A 370 -15.88 -4.94 -4.61
CA PHE A 370 -14.68 -4.78 -5.43
C PHE A 370 -14.95 -5.24 -6.87
N GLN A 371 -15.54 -6.43 -7.04
CA GLN A 371 -15.93 -6.94 -8.36
C GLN A 371 -16.88 -5.98 -9.07
N LEU A 372 -17.91 -5.49 -8.38
CA LEU A 372 -18.84 -4.53 -8.96
C LEU A 372 -18.15 -3.22 -9.38
N ARG A 373 -17.22 -2.70 -8.58
CA ARG A 373 -16.45 -1.49 -8.94
C ARG A 373 -15.60 -1.71 -10.18
N VAL A 374 -14.88 -2.82 -10.26
CA VAL A 374 -14.05 -3.15 -11.43
C VAL A 374 -14.93 -3.30 -12.67
N THR A 375 -16.01 -4.07 -12.60
CA THR A 375 -16.92 -4.27 -13.74
C THR A 375 -17.58 -2.97 -14.20
N ASN A 376 -18.03 -2.12 -13.27
CA ASN A 376 -18.62 -0.82 -13.63
C ASN A 376 -17.60 0.15 -14.23
N ALA A 377 -16.35 0.14 -13.74
CA ALA A 377 -15.27 0.94 -14.30
C ALA A 377 -14.92 0.48 -15.72
N ASP A 378 -14.76 -0.82 -15.95
CA ASP A 378 -14.52 -1.39 -17.29
C ASP A 378 -15.64 -1.00 -18.26
N LYS A 379 -16.90 -1.18 -17.84
CA LYS A 379 -18.07 -0.82 -18.67
C LYS A 379 -18.07 0.67 -19.01
N SER A 380 -17.83 1.53 -18.03
CA SER A 380 -17.80 2.99 -18.23
C SER A 380 -16.67 3.40 -19.17
N TYR A 381 -15.49 2.79 -19.03
CA TYR A 381 -14.35 3.03 -19.89
C TYR A 381 -14.62 2.59 -21.35
N LEU A 382 -15.13 1.37 -21.53
CA LEU A 382 -15.44 0.82 -22.87
C LEU A 382 -16.59 1.56 -23.56
N GLU A 383 -17.63 1.96 -22.83
CA GLU A 383 -18.71 2.80 -23.37
C GLU A 383 -18.22 4.20 -23.76
N GLY A 384 -17.33 4.79 -22.96
CA GLY A 384 -16.64 6.04 -23.29
C GLY A 384 -15.78 5.92 -24.55
N HIS A 385 -15.08 4.78 -24.73
CA HIS A 385 -14.26 4.52 -25.90
C HIS A 385 -15.13 4.39 -27.18
N LYS A 386 -16.23 3.62 -27.10
CA LYS A 386 -17.20 3.48 -28.21
C LYS A 386 -17.83 4.81 -28.62
N ARG A 387 -18.13 5.69 -27.66
CA ARG A 387 -18.70 7.02 -27.96
C ARG A 387 -17.69 7.97 -28.61
N ASN A 388 -16.40 7.83 -28.29
CA ASN A 388 -15.35 8.71 -28.77
C ASN A 388 -14.73 8.27 -30.11
N GLY A 389 -15.25 7.23 -30.77
CA GLY A 389 -14.89 6.85 -32.14
C GLY A 389 -13.43 6.47 -32.34
N LYS A 390 -12.72 6.05 -31.28
CA LYS A 390 -11.39 5.47 -31.39
C LYS A 390 -11.55 3.97 -31.55
N ASP A 391 -11.63 3.51 -32.78
CA ASP A 391 -11.37 2.12 -33.14
C ASP A 391 -9.89 1.94 -33.46
#